data_AF-A0A2A6M7S0-F1
#
_entry.id   AF-A0A2A6M7S0-F1
#
_cell.length_a   1.000
_cell.length_b   1.000
_cell.length_c   1.000
_cell.angle_alpha   90.00
_cell.angle_beta   90.00
_cell.angle_gamma   90.00
#
_symmetry.space_group_name_H-M   'P 1'
#
loop_
_entity.id
_entity.type
_entity.pdbx_description
1 polymer ?
#
loop_
_entity_poly.entity_id
_entity_poly.type
_entity_poly.pdbx_seq_one_letter_code
_entity_poly.pdbx_strand_id
1 'polypeptide(L)'
;MTCDETTVRAWAAYMIEHLEEVSVALRNENVRHEMWFMGRDCSLFIVGVMDVDDHPASQALAAKSGLSVDEVHKNFKAHWDKASAERLSIDPARIPRLDDCELLFEAYA
;
A
#
# COMPACT_ATOMS: atom_id res chain seq x y z
N MET A 1 -9.74 7.35 13.57
CA MET A 1 -9.85 6.06 14.27
C MET A 1 -8.66 5.25 13.79
N THR A 2 -7.74 4.84 14.67
CA THR A 2 -6.56 4.04 14.28
C THR A 2 -6.90 2.55 14.32
N CYS A 3 -6.02 1.68 13.78
CA CYS A 3 -6.17 0.23 13.86
C CYS A 3 -4.96 -0.42 14.56
N ASP A 4 -5.09 -1.69 14.91
CA ASP A 4 -4.05 -2.49 15.55
C ASP A 4 -3.31 -3.40 14.57
N GLU A 5 -2.29 -4.10 15.07
CA GLU A 5 -1.49 -5.03 14.28
C GLU A 5 -2.34 -6.16 13.67
N THR A 6 -3.32 -6.68 14.42
CA THR A 6 -4.19 -7.74 13.94
C THR A 6 -4.93 -7.31 12.67
N THR A 7 -5.43 -6.08 12.66
CA THR A 7 -6.10 -5.47 11.51
C THR A 7 -5.15 -5.33 10.32
N VAL A 8 -3.92 -4.87 10.55
CA VAL A 8 -2.89 -4.76 9.50
C VAL A 8 -2.57 -6.14 8.91
N ARG A 9 -2.38 -7.15 9.75
CA ARG A 9 -2.03 -8.51 9.29
C ARG A 9 -3.17 -9.17 8.54
N ALA A 10 -4.42 -8.98 8.97
CA ALA A 10 -5.58 -9.47 8.26
C ALA A 10 -5.72 -8.82 6.88
N TRP A 11 -5.50 -7.51 6.80
CA TRP A 11 -5.45 -6.79 5.52
C TRP A 11 -4.34 -7.33 4.61
N ALA A 12 -3.11 -7.44 5.10
CA ALA A 12 -1.98 -7.94 4.31
C ALA A 12 -2.22 -9.38 3.81
N ALA A 13 -2.75 -10.26 4.67
CA ALA A 13 -3.08 -11.63 4.28
C ALA A 13 -4.12 -11.67 3.15
N TYR A 14 -5.14 -10.82 3.21
CA TYR A 14 -6.12 -10.69 2.14
C TYR A 14 -5.47 -10.24 0.82
N MET A 15 -4.59 -9.24 0.85
CA MET A 15 -3.88 -8.78 -0.36
C MET A 15 -3.01 -9.89 -0.96
N ILE A 16 -2.34 -10.68 -0.13
CA ILE A 16 -1.51 -11.82 -0.57
C ILE A 16 -2.37 -12.91 -1.22
N GLU A 17 -3.51 -13.25 -0.62
CA GLU A 17 -4.42 -14.25 -1.15
C GLU A 17 -5.02 -13.83 -2.51
N HIS A 18 -5.13 -12.52 -2.75
CA HIS A 18 -5.75 -11.94 -3.96
C HIS A 18 -4.72 -11.23 -4.86
N LEU A 19 -3.44 -11.67 -4.86
CA LEU A 19 -2.36 -11.01 -5.60
C LEU A 19 -2.63 -10.81 -7.10
N GLU A 20 -3.36 -11.73 -7.74
CA GLU A 20 -3.72 -11.58 -9.16
C GLU A 20 -4.64 -10.36 -9.37
N GLU A 21 -5.61 -10.15 -8.47
CA GLU A 21 -6.51 -9.00 -8.53
C GLU A 21 -5.78 -7.71 -8.16
N VAL A 22 -4.87 -7.76 -7.17
CA VAL A 22 -3.95 -6.64 -6.86
C VAL A 22 -3.15 -6.24 -8.10
N SER A 23 -2.58 -7.21 -8.82
CA SER A 23 -1.82 -6.95 -10.05
C SER A 23 -2.68 -6.30 -11.14
N VAL A 24 -3.96 -6.69 -11.26
CA VAL A 24 -4.92 -6.04 -12.16
C VAL A 24 -5.19 -4.60 -11.74
N ALA A 25 -5.39 -4.34 -10.44
CA ALA A 25 -5.59 -2.99 -9.91
C ALA A 25 -4.39 -2.09 -10.25
N LEU A 26 -3.16 -2.57 -9.99
CA LEU A 26 -1.92 -1.85 -10.30
C LEU A 26 -1.82 -1.47 -11.78
N ARG A 27 -2.11 -2.40 -12.70
CA ARG A 27 -2.17 -2.12 -14.14
C ARG A 27 -3.19 -1.03 -14.48
N ASN A 28 -4.39 -1.11 -13.91
CA ASN A 28 -5.45 -0.13 -14.16
C ASN A 28 -5.08 1.27 -13.65
N GLU A 29 -4.23 1.34 -12.63
CA GLU A 29 -3.79 2.58 -11.98
C GLU A 29 -2.46 3.12 -12.53
N ASN A 30 -1.85 2.44 -13.51
CA ASN A 30 -0.50 2.72 -14.01
C ASN A 30 0.58 2.70 -12.92
N VAL A 31 0.42 1.82 -11.93
CA VAL A 31 1.41 1.55 -10.89
C VAL A 31 2.18 0.31 -11.33
N ARG A 32 3.50 0.41 -11.52
CA ARG A 32 4.31 -0.71 -12.02
C ARG A 32 4.59 -1.74 -10.95
N HIS A 33 4.76 -1.28 -9.72
CA HIS A 33 5.22 -2.07 -8.60
C HIS A 33 4.79 -1.39 -7.30
N GLU A 34 4.35 -2.18 -6.32
CA GLU A 34 4.12 -1.71 -4.97
C GLU A 34 4.74 -2.63 -3.92
N MET A 35 5.14 -2.03 -2.80
CA MET A 35 5.62 -2.75 -1.62
C MET A 35 4.99 -2.15 -0.37
N TRP A 36 4.64 -3.01 0.57
CA TRP A 36 4.01 -2.61 1.83
C TRP A 36 4.78 -3.12 3.01
N PHE A 37 5.15 -2.21 3.92
CA PHE A 37 5.94 -2.51 5.09
C PHE A 37 5.20 -2.12 6.37
N MET A 38 5.48 -2.83 7.46
CA MET A 38 5.03 -2.51 8.81
C MET A 38 6.23 -2.29 9.71
N GLY A 39 6.23 -1.18 10.45
CA GLY A 39 7.24 -0.89 11.45
C GLY A 39 6.64 -0.64 12.83
N ARG A 40 7.48 -0.73 13.86
CA ARG A 40 7.14 -0.42 15.26
C ARG A 40 8.30 0.26 15.94
N ASP A 41 8.08 1.47 16.39
CA ASP A 41 9.01 2.20 17.26
C ASP A 41 8.31 2.60 18.57
N CYS A 42 7.55 3.69 18.55
CA CYS A 42 6.67 4.22 19.58
C CYS A 42 5.19 4.04 19.21
N SER A 43 4.89 3.77 17.94
CA SER A 43 3.55 3.48 17.43
C SER A 43 3.60 2.46 16.29
N LEU A 44 2.43 1.92 15.92
CA LEU A 44 2.29 1.10 14.73
C LEU A 44 2.19 2.02 13.50
N PHE A 45 3.08 1.83 12.53
CA PHE A 45 3.06 2.57 11.27
C PHE A 45 3.23 1.65 10.06
N ILE A 46 2.76 2.15 8.92
CA ILE A 46 2.76 1.43 7.64
C ILE A 46 3.44 2.31 6.61
N VAL A 47 4.30 1.71 5.79
CA VAL A 47 4.93 2.39 4.66
C VAL A 47 4.49 1.70 3.38
N GLY A 48 3.79 2.45 2.52
CA GLY A 48 3.46 2.04 1.16
C GLY A 48 4.45 2.68 0.20
N VAL A 49 5.10 1.86 -0.62
CA VAL A 49 5.99 2.27 -1.70
C VAL A 49 5.28 1.95 -3.01
N MET A 50 5.18 2.93 -3.90
CA MET A 50 4.56 2.76 -5.22
C MET A 50 5.49 3.32 -6.28
N ASP A 51 5.76 2.53 -7.32
CA ASP A 51 6.41 2.98 -8.55
C ASP A 51 5.35 3.42 -9.55
N VAL A 52 5.16 4.74 -9.66
CA VAL A 52 4.11 5.36 -10.48
C VAL A 52 4.63 6.67 -11.09
N ASP A 53 4.36 6.88 -12.38
CA ASP A 53 4.81 8.09 -13.09
C ASP A 53 3.95 9.31 -12.76
N ASP A 54 2.63 9.14 -12.55
CA ASP A 54 1.68 10.18 -12.17
C ASP A 54 0.77 9.72 -11.02
N HIS A 55 1.20 10.02 -9.79
CA HIS A 55 0.46 9.63 -8.60
C HIS A 55 -0.95 10.25 -8.51
N PRO A 56 -1.20 11.55 -8.79
CA PRO A 56 -2.56 12.09 -8.89
C PRO A 56 -3.47 11.35 -9.89
N ALA A 57 -2.97 11.00 -11.08
CA ALA A 57 -3.74 10.25 -12.06
C ALA A 57 -4.08 8.83 -11.58
N SER A 58 -3.10 8.13 -10.99
CA SER A 58 -3.30 6.83 -10.35
C SER A 58 -4.41 6.88 -9.29
N GLN A 59 -4.38 7.88 -8.39
CA GLN A 59 -5.42 8.05 -7.38
C GLN A 59 -6.82 8.27 -7.98
N ALA A 60 -6.93 9.01 -9.09
CA ALA A 60 -8.20 9.24 -9.77
C ALA A 60 -8.76 7.96 -10.42
N LEU A 61 -7.88 7.04 -10.85
CA LEU A 61 -8.25 5.73 -11.39
C LEU A 61 -8.69 4.78 -10.26
N ALA A 62 -7.90 4.71 -9.18
CA ALA A 62 -8.21 3.94 -7.98
C ALA A 62 -9.60 4.29 -7.39
N ALA A 63 -9.95 5.58 -7.41
CA ALA A 63 -11.24 6.07 -6.93
C ALA A 63 -12.45 5.50 -7.69
N LYS A 64 -12.26 5.09 -8.95
CA LYS A 64 -13.31 4.56 -9.83
C LYS A 64 -13.32 3.04 -9.94
N SER A 65 -12.32 2.36 -9.38
CA SER A 65 -12.24 0.91 -9.45
C SER A 65 -13.36 0.23 -8.67
N GLY A 66 -13.87 -0.86 -9.25
CA GLY A 66 -14.87 -1.77 -8.65
C GLY A 66 -14.28 -3.14 -8.28
N LEU A 67 -12.95 -3.24 -8.18
CA LEU A 67 -12.28 -4.45 -7.69
C LEU A 67 -12.43 -4.56 -6.17
N SER A 68 -12.54 -5.79 -5.68
CA SER A 68 -12.73 -6.09 -4.27
C SER A 68 -11.52 -5.68 -3.43
N VAL A 69 -10.31 -5.88 -3.97
CA VAL A 69 -9.05 -5.46 -3.34
C VAL A 69 -9.00 -3.95 -3.09
N ASP A 70 -9.57 -3.14 -3.98
CA ASP A 70 -9.60 -1.69 -3.83
C ASP A 70 -10.58 -1.24 -2.75
N GLU A 71 -11.72 -1.93 -2.60
CA GLU A 71 -12.64 -1.69 -1.50
C GLU A 71 -12.02 -2.04 -0.15
N VAL A 72 -11.38 -3.22 -0.05
CA VAL A 72 -10.67 -3.66 1.15
C VAL A 72 -9.53 -2.69 1.49
N HIS A 73 -8.77 -2.25 0.50
CA HIS A 73 -7.67 -1.32 0.67
C HIS A 73 -8.15 0.09 1.08
N LYS A 74 -9.25 0.58 0.50
CA LYS A 74 -9.91 1.84 0.91
C LYS A 74 -10.39 1.76 2.37
N ASN A 75 -11.01 0.65 2.75
CA ASN A 75 -11.47 0.41 4.12
C ASN A 75 -10.29 0.39 5.10
N PHE A 76 -9.20 -0.27 4.76
CA PHE A 76 -7.98 -0.26 5.55
C PHE A 76 -7.40 1.17 5.69
N LYS A 77 -7.31 1.92 4.59
CA LYS A 77 -6.84 3.32 4.58
C LYS A 77 -7.73 4.27 5.39
N ALA A 78 -8.98 3.91 5.70
CA ALA A 78 -9.84 4.71 6.57
C ALA A 78 -9.34 4.77 8.03
N HIS A 79 -8.48 3.82 8.43
CA HIS A 79 -7.84 3.82 9.76
C HIS A 79 -6.61 4.74 9.86
N TRP A 80 -6.17 5.32 8.75
CA TRP A 80 -4.95 6.10 8.72
C TRP A 80 -5.14 7.46 9.35
N ASP A 81 -4.13 7.90 10.11
CA ASP A 81 -4.02 9.29 10.50
C ASP A 81 -3.46 10.10 9.33
N LYS A 82 -4.36 10.78 8.61
CA LYS A 82 -3.98 11.61 7.45
C LYS A 82 -3.18 12.85 7.84
N ALA A 83 -3.20 13.26 9.11
CA ALA A 83 -2.47 14.43 9.56
C ALA A 83 -0.95 14.16 9.68
N SER A 84 -0.55 12.89 9.78
CA SER A 84 0.84 12.44 9.90
C SER A 84 1.35 11.73 8.64
N ALA A 85 0.64 11.85 7.50
CA ALA A 85 1.05 11.24 6.25
C ALA A 85 2.25 11.97 5.63
N GLU A 86 3.37 11.27 5.49
CA GLU A 86 4.60 11.80 4.91
C GLU A 86 4.90 11.15 3.56
N ARG A 87 5.44 11.95 2.63
CA ARG A 87 5.99 11.43 1.36
C ARG A 87 7.49 11.30 1.50
N LEU A 88 7.98 10.08 1.35
CA LEU A 88 9.41 9.78 1.39
C LEU A 88 10.00 9.85 -0.02
N SER A 89 11.19 10.45 -0.15
CA SER A 89 11.96 10.38 -1.39
C SER A 89 12.75 9.07 -1.45
N ILE A 90 12.57 8.31 -2.53
CA ILE A 90 13.27 7.04 -2.78
C ILE A 90 14.10 7.15 -4.05
N ASP A 91 15.22 6.41 -4.11
CA ASP A 91 16.02 6.27 -5.32
C ASP A 91 15.34 5.26 -6.26
N PRO A 92 14.84 5.66 -7.44
CA PRO A 92 14.15 4.74 -8.34
C PRO A 92 15.08 3.64 -8.90
N ALA A 93 16.40 3.81 -8.83
CA ALA A 93 17.36 2.80 -9.28
C ALA A 93 17.59 1.68 -8.24
N ARG A 94 16.99 1.77 -7.05
CA ARG A 94 17.21 0.84 -5.94
C ARG A 94 15.89 0.47 -5.29
N ILE A 95 15.70 -0.83 -5.07
CA ILE A 95 14.59 -1.33 -4.26
C ILE A 95 14.74 -0.74 -2.84
N PRO A 96 13.73 0.00 -2.33
CA PRO A 96 13.79 0.54 -0.98
C PRO A 96 13.98 -0.56 0.05
N ARG A 97 14.90 -0.34 0.98
CA ARG A 97 15.09 -1.17 2.16
C ARG A 97 14.76 -0.35 3.39
N LEU A 98 13.83 -0.84 4.19
CA LEU A 98 13.44 -0.26 5.46
C LEU A 98 13.85 -1.25 6.54
N ASP A 99 15.08 -1.15 7.02
CA ASP A 99 15.72 -2.19 7.84
C ASP A 99 14.98 -2.48 9.15
N ASP A 100 14.25 -1.50 9.69
CA ASP A 100 13.43 -1.63 10.91
C ASP A 100 11.97 -2.03 10.63
N CYS A 101 11.64 -2.40 9.38
CA CYS A 101 10.28 -2.75 8.97
C CYS A 101 10.18 -4.18 8.42
N GLU A 102 9.06 -4.83 8.72
CA GLU A 102 8.64 -6.11 8.14
C GLU A 102 7.99 -5.85 6.77
N LEU A 103 8.45 -6.50 5.70
CA LEU A 103 7.73 -6.53 4.42
C LEU A 103 6.47 -7.38 4.60
N LEU A 104 5.30 -6.76 4.41
CA LEU A 104 4.00 -7.42 4.45
C LEU A 104 3.72 -8.12 3.12
N PHE A 105 3.81 -7.40 2.01
CA PHE A 105 3.70 -7.97 0.67
C PHE A 105 4.31 -7.05 -0.39
N GLU A 106 4.48 -7.62 -1.57
CA GLU A 106 5.02 -7.00 -2.77
C GLU A 106 4.18 -7.45 -3.97
N ALA A 107 3.81 -6.53 -4.86
CA ALA A 107 2.97 -6.83 -6.01
C ALA A 107 3.39 -6.03 -7.25
N TYR A 108 3.17 -6.62 -8.42
CA TYR A 108 3.58 -6.07 -9.71
C TYR A 108 2.39 -5.99 -10.65
N ALA A 109 2.38 -4.98 -11.52
CA ALA A 109 1.44 -4.90 -12.64
C ALA A 109 1.69 -5.99 -13.69
#